data_AF-A0A9F7TEZ1-F1
#
_entry.id   AF-A0A9F7TEZ1-F1
#
_cell.length_a   1.000
_cell.length_b   1.000
_cell.length_c   1.000
_cell.angle_alpha   90.00
_cell.angle_beta   90.00
_cell.angle_gamma   90.00
#
_symmetry.space_group_name_H-M   'P 1'
#
loop_
_entity.id
_entity.type
_entity.pdbx_description
1 polymer ?
#
loop_
_entity_poly.entity_id
_entity_poly.type
_entity_poly.pdbx_seq_one_letter_code
_entity_poly.pdbx_strand_id
1 'polypeptide(L)'
;MAHYFGETCLSRQAGNLALLSTGEALHCYTCIGSTDEDCNRQGSKSCPIYSDACAIIKGDGSGVLKSCSYKSFCSQANSKGDRVAGVKVHCCYSDDCNVMGHGTRLSRGFSYLLVLLPLFWLLLSS
;
A
#
# COMPACT_ATOMS: atom_id res chain seq x y z
N MET A 1 -19.16 -20.08 3.01
CA MET A 1 -17.89 -20.68 2.56
C MET A 1 -17.36 -19.81 1.42
N ALA A 2 -16.39 -18.94 1.71
CA ALA A 2 -15.36 -18.36 0.82
C ALA A 2 -15.67 -17.85 -0.61
N HIS A 3 -16.89 -17.44 -0.98
CA HIS A 3 -17.20 -16.97 -2.35
C HIS A 3 -17.08 -15.44 -2.59
N TYR A 4 -16.39 -14.67 -1.74
CA TYR A 4 -16.38 -13.20 -1.83
C TYR A 4 -15.00 -12.52 -1.85
N PHE A 5 -13.92 -13.26 -2.10
CA PHE A 5 -12.57 -12.70 -1.98
C PHE A 5 -11.65 -12.88 -3.21
N GLY A 6 -12.15 -13.43 -4.32
CA GLY A 6 -11.31 -13.76 -5.47
C GLY A 6 -11.63 -13.05 -6.79
N GLU A 7 -12.82 -12.48 -6.96
CA GLU A 7 -13.33 -12.19 -8.32
C GLU A 7 -13.59 -10.70 -8.62
N THR A 8 -13.31 -9.78 -7.70
CA THR A 8 -13.50 -8.32 -7.93
C THR A 8 -12.20 -7.53 -8.12
N CYS A 9 -11.03 -8.17 -8.12
CA CYS A 9 -9.75 -7.51 -8.42
C CYS A 9 -8.98 -8.13 -9.59
N LEU A 10 -9.53 -9.16 -10.25
CA LEU A 10 -8.91 -9.78 -11.43
C LEU A 10 -9.73 -9.44 -12.68
N SER A 11 -9.23 -8.47 -13.43
CA SER A 11 -9.53 -8.23 -14.84
C SER A 11 -10.97 -7.87 -15.20
N ARG A 12 -11.28 -6.56 -15.14
CA ARG A 12 -12.24 -5.98 -16.09
C ARG A 12 -11.81 -4.59 -16.54
N GLN A 13 -10.73 -4.53 -17.30
CA GLN A 13 -10.48 -3.46 -18.27
C GLN A 13 -9.69 -4.01 -19.46
N ALA A 14 -10.23 -5.05 -20.09
CA ALA A 14 -10.00 -5.26 -21.51
C ALA A 14 -11.04 -4.43 -22.27
N GLY A 15 -10.58 -3.37 -22.94
CA GLY A 15 -11.31 -2.65 -23.98
C GLY A 15 -12.32 -1.61 -23.51
N ASN A 16 -11.91 -0.34 -23.50
CA ASN A 16 -12.54 0.72 -24.30
C ASN A 16 -11.89 2.09 -23.99
N LEU A 17 -11.61 2.84 -25.06
CA LEU A 17 -11.10 4.22 -25.08
C LEU A 17 -11.67 5.07 -23.93
N ALA A 18 -10.82 5.56 -23.03
CA ALA A 18 -11.17 6.61 -22.08
C ALA A 18 -10.09 7.69 -22.07
N LEU A 19 -10.54 8.93 -22.21
CA LEU A 19 -9.75 10.15 -22.36
C LEU A 19 -8.64 10.29 -21.30
N LEU A 20 -7.48 10.76 -21.79
CA LEU A 20 -6.31 11.20 -21.03
C LEU A 20 -6.68 12.30 -20.02
N SER A 21 -6.85 11.94 -18.75
CA SER A 21 -6.57 12.87 -17.66
C SER A 21 -5.07 12.84 -17.40
N THR A 22 -4.39 13.97 -17.58
CA THR A 22 -2.94 14.14 -17.40
C THR A 22 -2.55 14.28 -15.92
N GLY A 23 -3.24 13.57 -15.03
CA GLY A 23 -2.81 13.39 -13.65
C GLY A 23 -1.83 12.22 -13.61
N GLU A 24 -0.63 12.45 -13.08
CA GLU A 24 0.41 11.42 -12.95
C GLU A 24 -0.18 10.18 -12.28
N ALA A 25 -0.27 9.09 -13.03
CA ALA A 25 -0.93 7.87 -12.58
C ALA A 25 0.02 7.14 -11.63
N LEU A 26 -0.39 7.00 -10.37
CA LEU A 26 0.32 6.25 -9.33
C LEU A 26 0.75 4.87 -9.86
N HIS A 27 1.99 4.45 -9.65
CA HIS A 27 2.47 3.11 -9.97
C HIS A 27 2.48 2.22 -8.73
N CYS A 28 2.01 0.98 -8.88
CA CYS A 28 2.03 -0.02 -7.81
C CYS A 28 2.38 -1.40 -8.37
N TYR A 29 2.93 -2.27 -7.53
CA TYR A 29 2.96 -3.70 -7.81
C TYR A 29 1.55 -4.27 -7.78
N THR A 30 1.19 -4.99 -8.85
CA THR A 30 -0.10 -5.66 -9.01
C THR A 30 0.14 -7.14 -9.31
N CYS A 31 0.16 -7.97 -8.28
CA CYS A 31 0.64 -9.35 -8.39
C CYS A 31 0.11 -10.24 -7.27
N ILE A 32 0.13 -11.55 -7.50
CA ILE A 32 -0.09 -12.58 -6.49
C ILE A 32 1.17 -13.44 -6.46
N GLY A 33 1.68 -13.73 -5.28
CA GLY A 33 2.84 -14.59 -5.10
C GLY A 33 2.90 -15.20 -3.71
N SER A 34 3.80 -16.17 -3.53
CA SER A 34 4.03 -16.79 -2.21
C SER A 34 4.96 -15.96 -1.32
N THR A 35 5.69 -15.00 -1.90
CA THR A 35 6.51 -14.04 -1.18
C THR A 35 6.44 -12.66 -1.84
N ASP A 36 6.94 -11.64 -1.15
CA ASP A 36 7.06 -10.29 -1.71
C ASP A 36 7.95 -10.31 -2.97
N GLU A 37 9.04 -11.08 -2.98
CA GLU A 37 9.99 -11.16 -4.08
C GLU A 37 9.39 -11.85 -5.31
N ASP A 38 8.65 -12.94 -5.11
CA ASP A 38 7.95 -13.65 -6.17
C ASP A 38 6.90 -12.77 -6.85
N CYS A 39 6.15 -12.01 -6.05
CA CYS A 39 5.21 -11.00 -6.51
C CYS A 39 5.96 -9.88 -7.28
N ASN A 40 7.04 -9.33 -6.71
CA ASN A 40 7.77 -8.19 -7.26
C ASN A 40 8.43 -8.48 -8.61
N ARG A 41 8.79 -9.75 -8.90
CA ARG A 41 9.33 -10.14 -10.21
C ARG A 41 8.33 -9.94 -11.36
N GLN A 42 7.03 -9.87 -11.08
CA GLN A 42 6.00 -9.61 -12.08
C GLN A 42 5.96 -8.13 -12.52
N GLY A 43 6.60 -7.25 -11.75
CA GLY A 43 6.73 -5.82 -12.02
C GLY A 43 5.53 -4.99 -11.57
N SER A 44 5.73 -3.67 -11.58
CA SER A 44 4.69 -2.68 -11.30
C SER A 44 3.94 -2.25 -12.56
N LYS A 45 2.77 -1.65 -12.35
CA LYS A 45 1.87 -1.14 -13.40
C LYS A 45 1.29 0.21 -12.96
N SER A 46 0.97 1.06 -13.94
CA SER A 46 0.24 2.29 -13.69
C SER A 46 -1.17 1.97 -13.20
N CYS A 47 -1.58 2.62 -12.12
CA CYS A 47 -2.91 2.49 -11.56
C CYS A 47 -3.94 3.35 -12.31
N PRO A 48 -5.23 3.00 -12.22
CA PRO A 48 -6.30 3.86 -12.71
C PRO A 48 -6.30 5.24 -12.02
N ILE A 49 -6.82 6.26 -12.69
CA ILE A 49 -6.88 7.66 -12.19
C ILE A 49 -7.59 7.77 -10.83
N TYR A 50 -8.56 6.89 -10.56
CA TYR A 50 -9.32 6.88 -9.31
C TYR A 50 -8.61 6.17 -8.15
N SER A 51 -7.45 5.56 -8.39
CA SER A 51 -6.67 4.83 -7.39
C SER A 51 -5.56 5.72 -6.86
N ASP A 52 -5.65 6.07 -5.58
CA ASP A 52 -4.72 6.95 -4.87
C ASP A 52 -3.86 6.21 -3.81
N ALA A 53 -3.93 4.88 -3.77
CA ALA A 53 -3.16 4.07 -2.82
C ALA A 53 -2.68 2.75 -3.44
N CYS A 54 -1.57 2.23 -2.96
CA CYS A 54 -1.18 0.83 -3.14
C CYS A 54 -1.58 0.02 -1.91
N ALA A 55 -2.02 -1.22 -2.11
CA ALA A 55 -2.34 -2.17 -1.04
C ALA A 55 -1.47 -3.43 -1.13
N ILE A 56 -1.26 -4.04 0.03
CA ILE A 56 -0.59 -5.34 0.23
C ILE A 56 -1.47 -6.13 1.18
N ILE A 57 -1.84 -7.33 0.77
CA ILE A 57 -2.61 -8.28 1.58
C ILE A 57 -1.72 -9.50 1.82
N LYS A 58 -1.46 -9.81 3.08
CA LYS A 58 -0.67 -10.96 3.51
C LYS A 58 -1.53 -11.92 4.29
N GLY A 59 -1.66 -13.15 3.82
CA GLY A 59 -2.30 -14.23 4.59
C GLY A 59 -1.37 -14.85 5.63
N ASP A 60 -1.97 -15.48 6.63
CA ASP A 60 -1.29 -16.33 7.62
C ASP A 60 -0.54 -17.52 7.01
N GLY A 61 -1.02 -18.02 5.87
CA GLY A 61 -0.49 -19.19 5.15
C GLY A 61 0.45 -18.91 3.98
N SER A 62 1.19 -17.80 3.97
CA SER A 62 2.22 -17.41 2.96
C SER A 62 1.73 -16.85 1.61
N GLY A 63 0.51 -16.33 1.52
CA GLY A 63 0.06 -15.60 0.32
C GLY A 63 0.36 -14.10 0.40
N VAL A 64 0.94 -13.53 -0.65
CA VAL A 64 1.09 -12.08 -0.86
C VAL A 64 0.27 -11.66 -2.08
N LEU A 65 -0.64 -10.70 -1.89
CA LEU A 65 -1.38 -10.04 -2.95
C LEU A 65 -1.08 -8.54 -2.89
N LYS A 66 -0.67 -7.96 -4.02
CA LYS A 66 -0.43 -6.52 -4.17
C LYS A 66 -1.37 -5.97 -5.23
N SER A 67 -1.92 -4.78 -4.99
CA SER A 67 -2.85 -4.15 -5.93
C SER A 67 -2.92 -2.63 -5.77
N CYS A 68 -3.44 -1.96 -6.79
CA CYS A 68 -3.94 -0.60 -6.67
C CYS A 68 -5.21 -0.58 -5.82
N SER A 69 -5.36 0.45 -5.00
CA SER A 69 -6.46 0.63 -4.07
C SER A 69 -6.83 2.11 -3.95
N TYR A 70 -7.72 2.40 -3.00
CA TYR A 70 -8.21 3.74 -2.75
C TYR A 70 -8.24 4.04 -1.25
N LYS A 71 -8.03 5.30 -0.89
CA LYS A 71 -7.87 5.76 0.50
C LYS A 71 -9.04 5.39 1.40
N SER A 72 -10.28 5.40 0.91
CA SER A 72 -11.44 5.01 1.72
C SER A 72 -11.48 3.51 2.03
N PHE A 73 -11.01 2.64 1.13
CA PHE A 73 -10.79 1.21 1.42
C PHE A 73 -9.70 1.05 2.47
N CYS A 74 -8.55 1.71 2.27
CA CYS A 74 -7.43 1.63 3.19
C CYS A 74 -7.76 2.14 4.60
N SER A 75 -8.55 3.22 4.71
CA SER A 75 -9.08 3.71 5.99
C SER A 75 -9.97 2.66 6.67
N GLN A 76 -10.83 1.99 5.90
CA GLN A 76 -11.70 0.95 6.44
C GLN A 76 -10.93 -0.31 6.85
N ALA A 77 -9.94 -0.72 6.06
CA ALA A 77 -9.11 -1.89 6.35
C ALA A 77 -8.20 -1.65 7.59
N ASN A 78 -7.59 -0.48 7.71
CA ASN A 78 -6.77 -0.11 8.86
C ASN A 78 -7.60 0.03 10.15
N SER A 79 -8.81 0.58 10.07
CA SER A 79 -9.69 0.75 11.24
C SER A 79 -10.31 -0.56 11.72
N LYS A 80 -10.57 -1.51 10.80
CA LYS A 80 -11.09 -2.86 11.12
C LYS A 80 -10.00 -3.86 11.52
N GLY A 81 -8.76 -3.40 11.70
CA GLY A 81 -7.55 -4.13 12.11
C GLY A 81 -7.73 -5.61 12.40
N ASP A 82 -7.18 -6.45 11.52
CA ASP A 82 -6.90 -7.87 11.74
C ASP A 82 -8.10 -8.78 12.14
N ARG A 83 -9.37 -8.36 11.93
CA ARG A 83 -10.54 -9.13 12.42
C ARG A 83 -11.35 -9.89 11.38
N VAL A 84 -10.81 -10.15 10.19
CA VAL A 84 -11.44 -11.08 9.25
C VAL A 84 -10.38 -12.05 8.69
N ALA A 85 -10.48 -13.31 9.12
CA ALA A 85 -9.89 -14.49 8.47
C ALA A 85 -8.37 -14.49 8.23
N GLY A 86 -7.56 -14.05 9.20
CA GLY A 86 -6.11 -14.33 9.19
C GLY A 86 -5.30 -13.56 8.14
N VAL A 87 -5.89 -12.55 7.48
CA VAL A 87 -5.20 -11.72 6.49
C VAL A 87 -4.91 -10.31 7.02
N LYS A 88 -3.70 -9.81 6.78
CA LYS A 88 -3.27 -8.45 7.13
C LYS A 88 -3.23 -7.57 5.89
N VAL A 89 -3.93 -6.44 5.93
CA VAL A 89 -3.92 -5.45 4.84
C VAL A 89 -3.04 -4.27 5.24
N HIS A 90 -2.13 -3.88 4.36
CA HIS A 90 -1.28 -2.70 4.51
C HIS A 90 -1.43 -1.78 3.29
N CYS A 91 -1.51 -0.47 3.51
CA CYS A 91 -1.63 0.52 2.44
C CYS A 91 -0.55 1.62 2.49
N CYS A 92 -0.15 2.11 1.33
CA CYS A 92 0.76 3.24 1.15
C CYS A 92 0.34 4.09 -0.08
N TYR A 93 0.93 5.27 -0.29
CA TYR A 93 0.37 6.31 -1.17
C TYR A 93 1.39 6.94 -2.14
N SER A 94 2.51 6.27 -2.40
CA SER A 94 3.54 6.75 -3.34
C SER A 94 3.89 5.67 -4.35
N ASP A 95 4.53 6.04 -5.46
CA ASP A 95 4.91 5.10 -6.49
C ASP A 95 5.77 3.95 -5.95
N ASP A 96 5.40 2.73 -6.35
CA ASP A 96 6.06 1.48 -5.99
C ASP A 96 6.27 1.27 -4.49
N CYS A 97 5.53 1.99 -3.63
CA CYS A 97 5.67 1.92 -2.18
C CYS A 97 5.34 0.55 -1.61
N ASN A 98 4.56 -0.24 -2.37
CA ASN A 98 4.19 -1.59 -1.98
C ASN A 98 5.23 -2.65 -2.38
N VAL A 99 6.43 -2.25 -2.82
CA VAL A 99 7.55 -3.15 -3.09
C VAL A 99 7.98 -3.92 -1.83
N MET A 100 8.05 -3.24 -0.69
CA MET A 100 8.37 -3.83 0.61
C MET A 100 7.08 -4.07 1.40
N GLY A 101 6.80 -5.32 1.75
CA GLY A 101 5.64 -5.71 2.56
C GLY A 101 5.69 -5.26 4.03
N HIS A 102 6.57 -4.32 4.36
CA HIS A 102 6.59 -3.59 5.62
C HIS A 102 6.28 -2.15 5.30
N GLY A 103 4.99 -1.83 5.40
CA GLY A 103 4.57 -0.47 5.61
C GLY A 103 5.35 0.20 6.71
N THR A 104 6.33 0.99 6.31
CA THR A 104 6.88 1.98 7.21
C THR A 104 5.72 2.89 7.58
N ARG A 105 5.20 2.72 8.79
CA ARG A 105 4.81 3.87 9.61
C ARG A 105 6.05 4.74 9.77
N LEU A 106 6.49 5.38 8.69
CA LEU A 106 7.29 6.59 8.82
C LEU A 106 6.28 7.64 9.24
N SER A 107 5.95 7.57 10.53
CA SER A 107 5.50 8.72 11.27
C SER A 107 6.57 9.78 11.01
N ARG A 108 6.27 10.66 10.05
CA ARG A 108 7.00 11.87 9.67
C ARG A 108 7.09 12.87 10.86
N GLY A 109 6.92 12.40 12.09
CA GLY A 109 7.08 13.11 13.35
C GLY A 109 8.36 12.74 14.11
N PHE A 110 9.02 11.61 13.83
CA PHE A 110 10.26 11.25 14.55
C PHE A 110 11.51 12.00 14.08
N SER A 111 11.49 12.59 12.87
CA SER A 111 12.62 13.36 12.35
C SER A 111 12.81 14.71 13.04
N TYR A 112 11.75 15.31 13.60
CA TYR A 112 11.83 16.59 14.32
C TYR A 112 12.28 16.42 15.79
N LEU A 113 11.90 15.31 16.43
CA LEU A 113 12.28 14.99 17.81
C LEU A 113 13.79 14.76 17.98
N LEU A 114 14.45 14.18 16.97
CA LEU A 114 15.90 13.95 16.99
C LEU A 114 16.74 15.23 16.81
N VAL A 115 16.16 16.30 16.25
CA VAL A 115 16.86 17.59 16.03
C VAL A 115 16.66 18.55 17.20
N LEU A 116 15.57 18.44 17.96
CA LEU A 116 15.27 19.34 19.09
C LEU A 116 16.02 18.98 20.39
N LEU A 117 16.39 17.70 20.57
CA LEU A 117 17.16 17.22 21.73
C LEU A 117 18.53 17.91 21.92
N PRO A 118 19.39 18.09 20.89
CA PRO A 118 20.68 18.76 21.06
C PRO A 118 20.55 20.28 21.27
N LEU A 119 19.50 20.92 20.75
CA LEU A 119 19.26 22.36 20.94
C LEU A 119 18.82 22.70 22.38
N PHE A 120 18.05 21.81 23.01
CA PHE A 120 17.59 22.00 24.39
C PHE A 120 18.74 21.91 25.40
N TRP A 121 19.75 21.08 25.12
CA TRP A 121 20.94 20.96 25.97
C TRP A 121 21.84 22.20 25.90
N LEU A 122 21.95 22.84 24.72
CA LEU A 122 22.76 24.04 24.55
C LEU A 122 22.14 25.27 25.25
N LEU A 123 20.81 25.39 25.29
CA LEU A 123 20.11 26.49 25.95
C LEU A 123 20.11 26.38 27.49
N LEU A 124 20.26 25.17 28.04
CA LEU A 124 20.33 24.94 29.49
C LEU A 124 21.75 25.09 30.06
N SER A 125 22.76 25.11 29.19
CA SER A 125 24.18 25.29 29.55
C SER A 125 24.72 26.72 29.34
N SER A 126 23.86 27.68 28.96
CA SER A 126 24.20 29.12 28.90
C SER A 126 23.59 29.88 30.07
#